data_AF-A0A4R6JSP3-F1
#
_entry.id   AF-A0A4R6JSP3-F1
#
_cell.length_a   1.000
_cell.length_b   1.000
_cell.length_c   1.000
_cell.angle_alpha   90.00
_cell.angle_beta   90.00
_cell.angle_gamma   90.00
#
_symmetry.space_group_name_H-M   'P 1'
#
loop_
_entity.id
_entity.type
_entity.pdbx_description
1 polymer ?
#
loop_
_entity_poly.entity_id
_entity_poly.type
_entity_poly.pdbx_seq_one_letter_code
_entity_poly.pdbx_strand_id
1 'polypeptide(L)'
;MVAGVGVAVSPNTGQDKQVPVTDTLLRLAEDRSFWAGESRVTSDDEPRELRTSFPVTGGYALVLDLDLSSGERTLGLRVPASSEPVQLAHVLPGEPCPAALRWWELDLCGRVIAWGDPTLPHPGLVVALLSPFAPATAEDDVPEIAAMREAAYRSLRRDVPPAAPSGPEQAPLPLFTGDDWWPVPPVPSPQVLDEASIAELTRPERAVHDVRSNKRFPAEELADLVRRAAALLRAVPEQQWYTDTRPLARHILDSGDLRPVPELLGALTEAGCDHPTVLDALSEPLVPAEACWMVETLAGAEPGTLLRHRL
;
A
#
# COMPACT_ATOMS: atom_id res chain seq x y z
N MET A 1 -52.44 7.83 -17.69
CA MET A 1 -51.92 6.84 -18.65
C MET A 1 -50.45 7.22 -18.87
N VAL A 2 -49.55 6.45 -18.26
CA VAL A 2 -48.11 6.71 -18.12
C VAL A 2 -47.37 5.99 -19.25
N ALA A 3 -46.35 6.61 -19.83
CA ALA A 3 -45.25 5.90 -20.46
C ALA A 3 -43.97 6.77 -20.39
N GLY A 4 -43.15 6.48 -19.38
CA GLY A 4 -41.78 6.98 -19.27
C GLY A 4 -40.85 6.05 -20.04
N VAL A 5 -39.94 6.62 -20.83
CA VAL A 5 -38.91 5.90 -21.56
C VAL A 5 -37.73 5.69 -20.61
N GLY A 6 -37.62 4.49 -20.06
CA GLY A 6 -36.45 4.04 -19.31
C GLY A 6 -35.31 3.72 -20.27
N VAL A 7 -34.21 4.48 -20.16
CA VAL A 7 -32.93 4.12 -20.80
C VAL A 7 -32.28 3.06 -19.92
N ALA A 8 -32.36 1.81 -20.35
CA ALA A 8 -31.65 0.71 -19.74
C ALA A 8 -30.16 0.83 -20.07
N VAL A 9 -29.33 1.11 -19.06
CA VAL A 9 -27.88 0.92 -19.12
C VAL A 9 -27.62 -0.57 -18.95
N SER A 10 -27.22 -1.23 -20.03
CA SER A 10 -26.80 -2.63 -19.98
C SER A 10 -25.47 -2.76 -19.21
N PRO A 11 -25.34 -3.74 -18.30
CA PRO A 11 -24.06 -4.03 -17.67
C PRO A 11 -23.14 -4.68 -18.70
N ASN A 12 -22.02 -4.02 -18.99
CA ASN A 12 -20.99 -4.52 -19.90
C ASN A 12 -20.27 -5.70 -19.22
N THR A 13 -20.68 -6.93 -19.55
CA THR A 13 -20.03 -8.18 -19.16
C THR A 13 -18.79 -8.42 -20.02
N GLY A 14 -17.72 -7.72 -19.66
CA GLY A 14 -16.35 -8.05 -20.05
C GLY A 14 -15.52 -8.17 -18.79
N GLN A 15 -15.68 -9.27 -18.06
CA GLN A 15 -14.74 -9.65 -16.99
C GLN A 15 -13.42 -10.04 -17.68
N ASP A 16 -12.57 -9.06 -17.96
CA ASP A 16 -11.13 -9.31 -17.96
C ASP A 16 -10.84 -9.93 -16.58
N LYS A 17 -10.26 -11.13 -16.58
CA LYS A 17 -9.77 -11.77 -15.36
C LYS A 17 -8.74 -10.83 -14.74
N GLN A 18 -9.22 -10.00 -13.82
CA GLN A 18 -8.44 -9.35 -12.81
C GLN A 18 -7.57 -10.45 -12.22
N VAL A 19 -6.27 -10.44 -12.50
CA VAL A 19 -5.34 -11.30 -11.78
C VAL A 19 -5.02 -10.49 -10.53
N PRO A 20 -5.63 -10.80 -9.37
CA PRO A 20 -5.29 -10.14 -8.12
C PRO A 20 -3.80 -10.37 -7.83
N VAL A 21 -3.28 -9.64 -6.85
CA VAL A 21 -1.96 -9.94 -6.27
C VAL A 21 -1.85 -11.45 -6.06
N THR A 22 -0.84 -12.05 -6.69
CA THR A 22 -0.71 -13.51 -6.72
C THR A 22 -0.25 -14.01 -5.34
N ASP A 23 -0.67 -15.22 -4.95
CA ASP A 23 -0.16 -15.87 -3.74
C ASP A 23 1.37 -15.98 -3.73
N THR A 24 1.98 -16.04 -4.92
CA THR A 24 3.43 -15.99 -5.10
C THR A 24 4.01 -14.64 -4.66
N LEU A 25 3.40 -13.52 -5.07
CA LEU A 25 3.85 -12.20 -4.64
C LEU A 25 3.71 -12.03 -3.12
N LEU A 26 2.61 -12.50 -2.53
CA LEU A 26 2.43 -12.44 -1.08
C LEU A 26 3.50 -13.24 -0.33
N ARG A 27 3.82 -14.44 -0.81
CA ARG A 27 4.93 -15.25 -0.26
C ARG A 27 6.29 -14.59 -0.41
N LEU A 28 6.55 -13.94 -1.54
CA LEU A 28 7.79 -13.19 -1.75
C LEU A 28 7.86 -11.94 -0.86
N ALA A 29 6.73 -11.26 -0.66
CA ALA A 29 6.65 -10.13 0.26
C ALA A 29 6.95 -10.53 1.72
N GLU A 30 6.79 -11.82 2.05
CA GLU A 30 7.16 -12.44 3.33
C GLU A 30 8.65 -12.85 3.41
N ASP A 31 9.43 -12.68 2.35
CA ASP A 31 10.86 -12.99 2.34
C ASP A 31 11.70 -11.72 2.49
N ARG A 32 12.53 -11.65 3.55
CA ARG A 32 13.49 -10.54 3.75
C ARG A 32 14.41 -10.35 2.53
N SER A 33 14.87 -11.45 1.95
CA SER A 33 15.85 -11.43 0.86
C SER A 33 15.25 -10.80 -0.41
N PHE A 34 13.92 -10.89 -0.59
CA PHE A 34 13.21 -10.26 -1.71
C PHE A 34 13.34 -8.73 -1.65
N TRP A 35 13.18 -8.17 -0.47
CA TRP A 35 13.31 -6.72 -0.25
C TRP A 35 14.76 -6.24 -0.30
N ALA A 36 15.71 -7.08 0.11
CA ALA A 36 17.15 -6.78 0.00
C ALA A 36 17.70 -6.90 -1.43
N GLY A 37 16.92 -7.41 -2.39
CA GLY A 37 17.41 -7.73 -3.74
C GLY A 37 18.37 -8.93 -3.78
N GLU A 38 18.37 -9.73 -2.73
CA GLU A 38 19.21 -10.92 -2.56
C GLU A 38 18.47 -12.21 -2.94
N SER A 39 17.13 -12.18 -3.03
CA SER A 39 16.32 -13.33 -3.41
C SER A 39 16.62 -13.68 -4.86
N ARG A 40 17.40 -14.74 -5.03
CA ARG A 40 17.65 -15.36 -6.33
C ARG A 40 16.86 -16.64 -6.37
N VAL A 41 16.11 -16.84 -7.45
CA VAL A 41 15.49 -18.13 -7.76
C VAL A 41 16.57 -19.21 -7.70
N THR A 42 16.47 -20.11 -6.71
CA THR A 42 17.49 -21.15 -6.46
C THR A 42 17.12 -22.49 -7.08
N SER A 43 15.86 -22.65 -7.51
CA SER A 43 15.34 -23.89 -8.11
C SER A 43 14.76 -23.64 -9.50
N ASP A 44 14.88 -24.63 -10.39
CA ASP A 44 14.31 -24.53 -11.74
C ASP A 44 12.77 -24.53 -11.79
N ASP A 45 12.10 -24.86 -10.68
CA ASP A 45 10.63 -24.93 -10.56
C ASP A 45 9.98 -23.60 -10.15
N GLU A 46 10.76 -22.60 -9.73
CA GLU A 46 10.25 -21.27 -9.34
C GLU A 46 10.09 -20.35 -10.56
N PRO A 47 9.02 -19.53 -10.61
CA PRO A 47 8.82 -18.60 -11.72
C PRO A 47 9.96 -17.58 -11.75
N ARG A 48 10.60 -17.41 -12.91
CA ARG A 48 11.67 -16.42 -13.09
C ARG A 48 11.14 -15.00 -13.25
N GLU A 49 9.90 -14.86 -13.70
CA GLU A 49 9.22 -13.59 -13.91
C GLU A 49 7.88 -13.58 -13.19
N LEU A 50 7.55 -12.46 -12.58
CA LEU A 50 6.29 -12.25 -11.91
C LEU A 50 5.68 -10.92 -12.34
N ARG A 51 4.52 -10.99 -13.01
CA ARG A 51 3.73 -9.82 -13.40
C ARG A 51 2.57 -9.63 -12.42
N THR A 52 2.48 -8.43 -11.86
CA THR A 52 1.37 -8.03 -10.97
C THR A 52 0.68 -6.78 -11.52
N SER A 53 -0.65 -6.76 -11.45
CA SER A 53 -1.49 -5.66 -11.89
C SER A 53 -2.18 -5.01 -10.70
N PHE A 54 -2.11 -3.69 -10.61
CA PHE A 54 -2.85 -2.87 -9.65
C PHE A 54 -3.87 -2.00 -10.38
N PRO A 55 -5.14 -2.44 -10.50
CA PRO A 55 -6.20 -1.61 -11.08
C PRO A 55 -6.40 -0.35 -10.26
N VAL A 56 -6.43 0.82 -10.92
CA VAL A 56 -6.64 2.10 -10.23
C VAL A 56 -8.05 2.61 -10.50
N THR A 57 -8.35 3.05 -11.72
CA THR A 57 -9.69 3.57 -12.04
C THR A 57 -9.93 3.62 -13.55
N GLY A 58 -11.19 3.54 -13.99
CA GLY A 58 -11.57 3.79 -15.38
C GLY A 58 -10.91 2.88 -16.41
N GLY A 59 -10.49 1.67 -16.02
CA GLY A 59 -9.75 0.72 -16.87
C GLY A 59 -8.23 0.89 -16.86
N TYR A 60 -7.71 1.93 -16.17
CA TYR A 60 -6.27 2.09 -15.96
C TYR A 60 -5.75 1.17 -14.86
N ALA A 61 -4.49 0.77 -14.99
CA ALA A 61 -3.77 0.03 -13.95
C ALA A 61 -2.27 0.30 -14.01
N LEU A 62 -1.61 0.22 -12.85
CA LEU A 62 -0.17 0.11 -12.76
C LEU A 62 0.23 -1.35 -12.86
N VAL A 63 1.18 -1.69 -13.72
CA VAL A 63 1.63 -3.07 -13.93
C VAL A 63 3.09 -3.15 -13.55
N LEU A 64 3.42 -4.05 -12.62
CA LEU A 64 4.77 -4.29 -12.16
C LEU A 64 5.23 -5.66 -12.65
N ASP A 65 6.29 -5.66 -13.44
CA ASP A 65 7.00 -6.84 -13.88
C ASP A 65 8.27 -6.99 -13.04
N LEU A 66 8.42 -8.13 -12.38
CA LEU A 66 9.56 -8.48 -11.54
C LEU A 66 10.33 -9.63 -12.21
N ASP A 67 11.58 -9.39 -12.58
CA ASP A 67 12.51 -10.47 -12.92
C ASP A 67 13.19 -10.92 -11.62
N LEU A 68 12.79 -12.09 -11.12
CA LEU A 68 13.29 -12.66 -9.87
C LEU A 68 14.70 -13.27 -10.03
N SER A 69 15.20 -13.39 -11.26
CA SER A 69 16.55 -13.89 -11.53
C SER A 69 17.60 -12.77 -11.52
N SER A 70 17.25 -11.62 -12.11
CA SER A 70 18.13 -10.45 -12.17
C SER A 70 17.87 -9.44 -11.06
N GLY A 71 16.69 -9.45 -10.45
CA GLY A 71 16.21 -8.41 -9.54
C GLY A 71 15.68 -7.17 -10.26
N GLU A 72 15.61 -7.18 -11.59
CA GLU A 72 15.07 -6.09 -12.39
C GLU A 72 13.57 -5.90 -12.14
N ARG A 73 13.14 -4.64 -12.07
CA ARG A 73 11.73 -4.27 -11.91
C ARG A 73 11.32 -3.32 -13.00
N THR A 74 10.26 -3.64 -13.74
CA THR A 74 9.69 -2.75 -14.76
C THR A 74 8.29 -2.30 -14.36
N LEU A 75 8.07 -0.99 -14.35
CA LEU A 75 6.77 -0.39 -14.14
C LEU A 75 6.17 0.02 -15.48
N GLY A 76 4.93 -0.39 -15.73
CA GLY A 76 4.13 0.01 -16.87
C GLY A 76 2.78 0.58 -16.47
N LEU A 77 2.19 1.35 -17.39
CA LEU A 77 0.85 1.88 -17.33
C LEU A 77 -0.03 1.13 -18.33
N ARG A 78 -1.02 0.39 -17.84
CA ARG A 78 -2.08 -0.13 -18.70
C ARG A 78 -3.14 0.93 -18.88
N VAL A 79 -3.44 1.25 -20.14
CA VAL A 79 -4.48 2.19 -20.54
C VAL A 79 -5.80 1.46 -20.83
N PRO A 80 -6.96 2.15 -20.76
CA PRO A 80 -8.24 1.53 -21.07
C PRO A 80 -8.24 0.91 -22.47
N ALA A 81 -8.81 -0.29 -22.58
CA ALA A 81 -8.87 -1.08 -23.82
C ALA A 81 -7.52 -1.53 -24.42
N SER A 82 -6.39 -1.34 -23.72
CA SER A 82 -5.11 -1.97 -24.08
C SER A 82 -4.84 -3.18 -23.20
N SER A 83 -4.44 -4.29 -23.80
CA SER A 83 -3.93 -5.46 -23.10
C SER A 83 -2.48 -5.32 -22.67
N GLU A 84 -1.69 -4.53 -23.41
CA GLU A 84 -0.26 -4.33 -23.15
C GLU A 84 -0.01 -3.04 -22.35
N PRO A 85 0.74 -3.09 -21.24
CA PRO A 85 1.14 -1.90 -20.51
C PRO A 85 2.22 -1.13 -21.28
N VAL A 86 2.09 0.20 -21.32
CA VAL A 86 3.13 1.10 -21.82
C VAL A 86 4.17 1.30 -20.71
N GLN A 87 5.43 1.02 -20.99
CA GLN A 87 6.49 1.14 -19.98
C GLN A 87 6.65 2.59 -19.49
N LEU A 88 6.63 2.78 -18.17
CA LEU A 88 6.94 4.04 -17.48
C LEU A 88 8.43 4.10 -17.13
N ALA A 89 8.97 3.01 -16.58
CA ALA A 89 10.37 2.92 -16.16
C ALA A 89 10.81 1.47 -15.94
N HIS A 90 12.12 1.30 -15.81
CA HIS A 90 12.76 0.08 -15.32
C HIS A 90 13.76 0.45 -14.21
N VAL A 91 13.97 -0.45 -13.27
CA VAL A 91 14.91 -0.35 -12.15
C VAL A 91 15.81 -1.57 -12.21
N LEU A 92 17.11 -1.34 -12.29
CA LEU A 92 18.13 -2.37 -12.11
C LEU A 92 18.70 -2.30 -10.68
N PRO A 93 19.08 -3.44 -10.07
CA PRO A 93 19.66 -3.44 -8.74
C PRO A 93 20.91 -2.55 -8.64
N GLY A 94 20.92 -1.61 -7.70
CA GLY A 94 22.03 -0.68 -7.47
C GLY A 94 22.13 0.49 -8.44
N GLU A 95 21.21 0.61 -9.41
CA GLU A 95 21.12 1.79 -10.27
C GLU A 95 20.27 2.91 -9.66
N PRO A 96 20.44 4.17 -10.10
CA PRO A 96 19.59 5.28 -9.68
C PRO A 96 18.10 5.02 -9.89
N CYS A 97 17.28 5.42 -8.92
CA CYS A 97 15.83 5.26 -9.02
C CYS A 97 15.26 6.15 -10.14
N PRO A 98 14.40 5.59 -11.04
CA PRO A 98 13.74 6.36 -12.07
C PRO A 98 12.59 7.17 -11.47
N ALA A 99 12.56 8.48 -11.71
CA ALA A 99 11.45 9.33 -11.31
C ALA A 99 10.24 9.18 -12.24
N ALA A 100 9.70 7.97 -12.38
CA ALA A 100 8.55 7.69 -13.24
C ALA A 100 7.26 8.30 -12.68
N LEU A 101 7.06 8.18 -11.37
CA LEU A 101 5.94 8.75 -10.64
C LEU A 101 6.44 9.86 -9.72
N ARG A 102 5.61 10.87 -9.49
CA ARG A 102 5.77 11.77 -8.35
C ARG A 102 5.24 11.06 -7.10
N TRP A 103 5.75 11.40 -5.92
CA TRP A 103 5.32 10.76 -4.68
C TRP A 103 3.81 10.83 -4.47
N TRP A 104 3.21 12.01 -4.63
CA TRP A 104 1.77 12.19 -4.49
C TRP A 104 0.95 11.43 -5.55
N GLU A 105 1.51 11.14 -6.72
CA GLU A 105 0.84 10.31 -7.74
C GLU A 105 0.78 8.85 -7.28
N LEU A 106 1.86 8.34 -6.67
CA LEU A 106 1.89 7.01 -6.05
C LEU A 106 0.93 6.93 -4.85
N ASP A 107 0.96 7.93 -3.96
CA ASP A 107 0.07 7.99 -2.79
C ASP A 107 -1.40 7.96 -3.23
N LEU A 108 -1.78 8.81 -4.18
CA LEU A 108 -3.12 8.87 -4.74
C LEU A 108 -3.55 7.54 -5.37
N CYS A 109 -2.68 6.90 -6.16
CA CYS A 109 -2.98 5.60 -6.76
C CYS A 109 -3.14 4.53 -5.67
N GLY A 110 -2.27 4.51 -4.66
CA GLY A 110 -2.33 3.59 -3.53
C GLY A 110 -3.64 3.69 -2.76
N ARG A 111 -4.11 4.90 -2.45
CA ARG A 111 -5.42 5.14 -1.81
C ARG A 111 -6.57 4.61 -2.65
N VAL A 112 -6.58 4.88 -3.97
CA VAL A 112 -7.64 4.39 -4.86
C VAL A 112 -7.61 2.87 -5.00
N ILE A 113 -6.43 2.26 -5.05
CA ILE A 113 -6.29 0.79 -5.08
C ILE A 113 -6.85 0.19 -3.80
N ALA A 114 -6.46 0.71 -2.62
CA ALA A 114 -6.98 0.24 -1.33
C ALA A 114 -8.50 0.45 -1.19
N TRP A 115 -9.03 1.54 -1.76
CA TRP A 115 -10.46 1.80 -1.82
C TRP A 115 -11.20 0.76 -2.67
N GLY A 116 -10.63 0.33 -3.80
CA GLY A 116 -11.22 -0.66 -4.69
C GLY A 116 -10.97 -2.12 -4.28
N ASP A 117 -9.89 -2.38 -3.54
CA ASP A 117 -9.45 -3.71 -3.12
C ASP A 117 -8.99 -3.67 -1.64
N PRO A 118 -9.84 -4.10 -0.70
CA PRO A 118 -9.53 -4.10 0.73
C PRO A 118 -8.37 -5.04 1.11
N THR A 119 -8.00 -5.98 0.23
CA THR A 119 -6.85 -6.86 0.46
C THR A 119 -5.50 -6.16 0.27
N LEU A 120 -5.52 -4.92 -0.24
CA LEU A 120 -4.35 -4.09 -0.50
C LEU A 120 -4.44 -2.79 0.31
N PRO A 121 -4.27 -2.84 1.65
CA PRO A 121 -4.35 -1.65 2.49
C PRO A 121 -3.30 -0.60 2.10
N HIS A 122 -3.61 0.65 2.41
CA HIS A 122 -2.75 1.80 2.15
C HIS A 122 -2.43 2.53 3.47
N PRO A 123 -1.16 2.89 3.73
CA PRO A 123 0.03 2.40 3.03
C PRO A 123 0.23 0.90 3.21
N GLY A 124 0.82 0.24 2.23
CA GLY A 124 1.08 -1.20 2.31
C GLY A 124 1.83 -1.73 1.10
N LEU A 125 1.54 -2.97 0.69
CA LEU A 125 2.28 -3.69 -0.35
C LEU A 125 2.48 -2.87 -1.64
N VAL A 126 1.45 -2.16 -2.09
CA VAL A 126 1.52 -1.30 -3.29
C VAL A 126 2.58 -0.22 -3.12
N VAL A 127 2.57 0.50 -2.00
CA VAL A 127 3.55 1.56 -1.72
C VAL A 127 4.94 0.96 -1.57
N ALA A 128 5.08 -0.16 -0.86
CA ALA A 128 6.37 -0.84 -0.68
C ALA A 128 7.00 -1.29 -2.01
N LEU A 129 6.20 -1.85 -2.93
CA LEU A 129 6.67 -2.33 -4.23
C LEU A 129 6.98 -1.19 -5.21
N LEU A 130 6.17 -0.12 -5.20
CA LEU A 130 6.24 0.94 -6.20
C LEU A 130 7.07 2.15 -5.76
N SER A 131 7.46 2.24 -4.48
CA SER A 131 8.31 3.32 -3.96
C SER A 131 9.61 3.57 -4.75
N PRO A 132 10.29 2.57 -5.36
CA PRO A 132 11.49 2.83 -6.16
C PRO A 132 11.22 3.64 -7.43
N PHE A 133 9.97 3.69 -7.90
CA PHE A 133 9.56 4.47 -9.08
C PHE A 133 9.06 5.87 -8.74
N ALA A 134 8.95 6.19 -7.44
CA ALA A 134 8.54 7.48 -6.90
C ALA A 134 9.56 7.97 -5.85
N PRO A 135 10.82 8.25 -6.26
CA PRO A 135 11.80 8.82 -5.35
C PRO A 135 11.38 10.23 -4.90
N ALA A 136 11.75 10.61 -3.67
CA ALA A 136 11.53 11.95 -3.18
C ALA A 136 12.30 12.97 -4.03
N THR A 137 11.64 14.07 -4.39
CA THR A 137 12.22 15.19 -5.12
C THR A 137 12.45 16.39 -4.18
N ALA A 138 13.08 17.44 -4.69
CA ALA A 138 13.33 18.65 -3.90
C ALA A 138 12.05 19.41 -3.48
N GLU A 139 10.91 19.10 -4.10
CA GLU A 139 9.61 19.70 -3.79
C GLU A 139 8.82 18.91 -2.73
N ASP A 140 9.28 17.70 -2.38
CA ASP A 140 8.56 16.79 -1.50
C ASP A 140 8.98 16.94 -0.03
N ASP A 141 8.04 16.63 0.88
CA ASP A 141 8.29 16.49 2.32
C ASP A 141 8.95 15.13 2.60
N VAL A 142 10.29 15.13 2.69
CA VAL A 142 11.08 13.90 2.87
C VAL A 142 10.68 13.13 4.15
N PRO A 143 10.50 13.77 5.33
CA PRO A 143 9.94 13.10 6.50
C PRO A 143 8.60 12.41 6.25
N GLU A 144 7.67 13.05 5.53
CA GLU A 144 6.36 12.47 5.20
C GLU A 144 6.51 11.20 4.37
N ILE A 145 7.33 11.26 3.31
CA ILE A 145 7.63 10.12 2.45
C ILE A 145 8.23 8.97 3.25
N ALA A 146 9.22 9.28 4.11
CA ALA A 146 9.87 8.27 4.95
C ALA A 146 8.87 7.59 5.88
N ALA A 147 8.03 8.37 6.57
CA ALA A 147 7.00 7.84 7.46
C ALA A 147 5.99 6.94 6.74
N MET A 148 5.56 7.33 5.54
CA MET A 148 4.63 6.55 4.74
C MET A 148 5.26 5.25 4.21
N ARG A 149 6.53 5.29 3.79
CA ARG A 149 7.29 4.09 3.41
C ARG A 149 7.49 3.16 4.61
N GLU A 150 7.82 3.70 5.77
CA GLU A 150 7.97 2.91 6.99
C GLU A 150 6.65 2.23 7.36
N ALA A 151 5.54 2.96 7.32
CA ALA A 151 4.22 2.39 7.55
C ALA A 151 3.90 1.29 6.52
N ALA A 152 4.23 1.49 5.24
CA ALA A 152 4.05 0.49 4.20
C ALA A 152 4.84 -0.80 4.48
N TYR A 153 6.11 -0.71 4.88
CA TYR A 153 6.91 -1.90 5.22
C TYR A 153 6.48 -2.54 6.54
N ARG A 154 6.05 -1.75 7.52
CA ARG A 154 5.53 -2.28 8.79
C ARG A 154 4.21 -3.02 8.58
N SER A 155 3.35 -2.60 7.65
CA SER A 155 2.09 -3.29 7.35
C SER A 155 2.29 -4.67 6.73
N LEU A 156 3.47 -4.94 6.16
CA LEU A 156 3.85 -6.26 5.63
C LEU A 156 4.26 -7.23 6.73
N ARG A 157 4.45 -6.75 7.97
CA ARG A 157 4.74 -7.65 9.09
C ARG A 157 3.47 -8.38 9.48
N ARG A 158 3.60 -9.69 9.63
CA ARG A 158 2.62 -10.45 10.40
C ARG A 158 2.84 -10.20 11.88
N ASP A 159 1.75 -10.07 12.63
CA ASP A 159 1.80 -10.27 14.07
C ASP A 159 2.29 -11.69 14.33
N VAL A 160 3.55 -11.80 14.75
CA VAL A 160 4.10 -13.04 15.27
C VAL A 160 3.63 -13.11 16.72
N PRO A 161 2.79 -14.08 17.10
CA PRO A 161 2.45 -14.28 18.50
C PRO A 161 3.75 -14.39 19.30
N PRO A 162 3.86 -13.71 20.46
CA PRO A 162 5.06 -13.83 21.28
C PRO A 162 5.33 -15.31 21.50
N ALA A 163 6.59 -15.72 21.31
CA ALA A 163 7.00 -17.10 21.53
C ALA A 163 6.48 -17.54 22.89
N ALA A 164 5.74 -18.66 22.92
CA ALA A 164 5.30 -19.24 24.19
C ALA A 164 6.53 -19.36 25.10
N PRO A 165 6.44 -18.93 26.37
CA PRO A 165 7.59 -18.95 27.26
C PRO A 165 8.16 -20.36 27.31
N SER A 166 9.34 -20.55 26.69
CA SER A 166 10.10 -21.79 26.74
C SER A 166 10.92 -21.77 28.03
N GLY A 167 10.26 -22.10 29.12
CA GLY A 167 10.86 -22.21 30.43
C GLY A 167 10.02 -23.13 31.29
N PRO A 168 10.55 -23.64 32.40
CA PRO A 168 9.76 -24.46 33.29
C PRO A 168 8.62 -23.64 33.88
N GLU A 169 7.41 -24.19 33.85
CA GLU A 169 6.23 -23.60 34.52
C GLU A 169 6.41 -23.51 36.05
N GLN A 170 7.47 -24.14 36.59
CA GLN A 170 7.82 -24.19 38.00
C GLN A 170 9.30 -23.83 38.19
N ALA A 171 9.67 -23.29 39.37
CA ALA A 171 11.08 -23.04 39.66
C ALA A 171 11.88 -24.36 39.56
N PRO A 172 12.91 -24.44 38.70
CA PRO A 172 13.62 -25.69 38.48
C PRO A 172 14.34 -26.13 39.75
N LEU A 173 14.30 -27.43 40.02
CA LEU A 173 15.08 -28.01 41.11
C LEU A 173 16.58 -27.72 40.87
N PRO A 174 17.42 -27.67 41.92
CA PRO A 174 18.85 -27.33 41.80
C PRO A 174 19.65 -28.20 40.82
N LEU A 175 19.11 -29.36 40.41
CA LEU A 175 19.72 -30.28 39.44
C LEU A 175 19.40 -29.94 37.97
N PHE A 176 18.42 -29.08 37.71
CA PHE A 176 17.91 -28.74 36.37
C PHE A 176 18.11 -27.25 36.02
N THR A 177 19.12 -26.62 36.61
CA THR A 177 19.44 -25.21 36.35
C THR A 177 20.28 -24.99 35.09
N GLY A 178 20.74 -26.06 34.44
CA GLY A 178 21.51 -25.97 33.20
C GLY A 178 20.63 -25.69 31.98
N ASP A 179 21.11 -24.82 31.09
CA ASP A 179 20.42 -24.43 29.85
C ASP A 179 20.22 -25.61 28.87
N ASP A 180 20.99 -26.68 29.03
CA ASP A 180 20.93 -27.94 28.27
C ASP A 180 19.72 -28.82 28.63
N TRP A 181 19.07 -28.56 29.77
CA TRP A 181 17.89 -29.29 30.22
C TRP A 181 16.58 -28.76 29.63
N TRP A 182 16.61 -27.56 29.05
CA TRP A 182 15.45 -26.88 28.51
C TRP A 182 15.45 -26.95 26.99
N PRO A 183 14.29 -27.18 26.34
CA PRO A 183 14.21 -27.04 24.90
C PRO A 183 14.66 -25.64 24.52
N VAL A 184 15.58 -25.55 23.55
CA VAL A 184 16.02 -24.27 22.98
C VAL A 184 14.77 -23.46 22.67
N PRO A 185 14.68 -22.19 23.14
CA PRO A 185 13.54 -21.35 22.84
C PRO A 185 13.26 -21.39 21.35
N PRO A 186 11.99 -21.57 20.93
CA PRO A 186 11.69 -21.42 19.51
C PRO A 186 12.22 -20.04 19.12
N VAL A 187 13.13 -20.02 18.15
CA VAL A 187 13.63 -18.76 17.60
C VAL A 187 12.39 -17.95 17.24
N PRO A 188 12.21 -16.73 17.77
CA PRO A 188 11.06 -15.91 17.40
C PRO A 188 11.01 -15.92 15.88
N SER A 189 9.87 -16.30 15.29
CA SER A 189 9.73 -16.27 13.83
C SER A 189 10.18 -14.89 13.40
N PRO A 190 11.23 -14.79 12.55
CA PRO A 190 11.77 -13.50 12.22
C PRO A 190 10.62 -12.71 11.61
N GLN A 191 10.30 -11.56 12.22
CA GLN A 191 9.51 -10.57 11.50
C GLN A 191 10.20 -10.39 10.15
N VAL A 192 9.45 -10.53 9.07
CA VAL A 192 9.96 -10.54 7.70
C VAL A 192 10.94 -9.39 7.47
N LEU A 193 10.61 -8.22 8.01
CA LEU A 193 11.48 -7.06 8.05
C LEU A 193 11.64 -6.58 9.50
N ASP A 194 12.86 -6.66 10.04
CA ASP A 194 13.17 -6.04 11.33
C ASP A 194 13.23 -4.50 11.22
N GLU A 195 13.24 -3.76 12.35
CA GLU A 195 13.28 -2.29 12.33
C GLU A 195 14.52 -1.74 11.62
N ALA A 196 15.65 -2.45 11.68
CA ALA A 196 16.87 -2.03 10.99
C ALA A 196 16.72 -2.13 9.46
N SER A 197 16.06 -3.19 8.97
CA SER A 197 15.78 -3.41 7.55
C SER A 197 14.78 -2.37 7.04
N ILE A 198 13.73 -2.08 7.82
CA ILE A 198 12.80 -1.00 7.48
C ILE A 198 13.52 0.34 7.40
N ALA A 199 14.34 0.68 8.39
CA ALA A 199 15.11 1.92 8.40
C ALA A 199 16.15 2.01 7.27
N GLU A 200 16.60 0.88 6.71
CA GLU A 200 17.45 0.84 5.51
C GLU A 200 16.62 1.09 4.24
N LEU A 201 15.51 0.36 4.07
CA LEU A 201 14.61 0.43 2.91
C LEU A 201 13.92 1.79 2.78
N THR A 202 13.76 2.52 3.90
CA THR A 202 13.06 3.81 3.92
C THR A 202 14.00 4.99 3.75
N ARG A 203 15.32 4.75 3.65
CA ARG A 203 16.27 5.85 3.43
C ARG A 203 15.94 6.60 2.14
N PRO A 204 16.10 7.93 2.14
CA PRO A 204 15.94 8.71 0.93
C PRO A 204 16.95 8.25 -0.12
N GLU A 205 16.45 7.98 -1.32
CA GLU A 205 17.28 7.62 -2.46
C GLU A 205 18.10 8.81 -2.91
N ARG A 206 19.40 8.60 -3.10
CA ARG A 206 20.36 9.69 -3.33
C ARG A 206 20.59 10.03 -4.80
N ALA A 207 20.27 9.09 -5.70
CA ALA A 207 20.46 9.25 -7.13
C ALA A 207 19.14 9.00 -7.84
N VAL A 208 18.69 10.02 -8.57
CA VAL A 208 17.43 10.01 -9.31
C VAL A 208 17.71 10.36 -10.77
N HIS A 209 17.18 9.57 -11.69
CA HIS A 209 17.19 9.87 -13.12
C HIS A 209 15.78 10.23 -13.59
N ASP A 210 15.64 11.39 -14.23
CA ASP A 210 14.36 11.84 -14.77
C ASP A 210 14.01 11.13 -16.09
N VAL A 211 13.11 10.16 -16.00
CA VAL A 211 12.56 9.42 -17.14
C VAL A 211 11.41 10.14 -17.83
N ARG A 212 10.77 11.13 -17.18
CA ARG A 212 9.57 11.83 -17.70
C ARG A 212 9.90 12.80 -18.81
N SER A 213 11.14 13.26 -18.88
CA SER A 213 11.66 14.07 -19.99
C SER A 213 11.78 13.30 -21.32
N ASN A 214 11.67 11.97 -21.29
CA ASN A 214 11.73 11.13 -22.49
C ASN A 214 10.47 11.30 -23.36
N LYS A 215 10.65 11.50 -24.67
CA LYS A 215 9.54 11.63 -25.63
C LYS A 215 8.60 10.42 -25.72
N ARG A 216 9.05 9.25 -25.29
CA ARG A 216 8.23 8.02 -25.26
C ARG A 216 7.46 7.85 -23.95
N PHE A 217 7.67 8.73 -22.97
CA PHE A 217 6.96 8.66 -21.71
C PHE A 217 5.46 9.00 -21.91
N PRO A 218 4.52 8.15 -21.45
CA PRO A 218 3.08 8.35 -21.66
C PRO A 218 2.50 9.40 -20.70
N ALA A 219 2.91 10.65 -20.88
CA ALA A 219 2.59 11.75 -19.96
C ALA A 219 1.09 12.08 -19.94
N GLU A 220 0.41 12.01 -21.08
CA GLU A 220 -1.01 12.34 -21.20
C GLU A 220 -1.89 11.29 -20.52
N GLU A 221 -1.55 10.02 -20.72
CA GLU A 221 -2.24 8.87 -20.12
C GLU A 221 -2.05 8.85 -18.61
N LEU A 222 -0.83 9.10 -18.12
CA LEU A 222 -0.57 9.21 -16.68
C LEU A 222 -1.35 10.39 -16.08
N ALA A 223 -1.41 11.54 -16.77
CA ALA A 223 -2.18 12.69 -16.30
C ALA A 223 -3.71 12.42 -16.29
N ASP A 224 -4.24 11.65 -17.25
CA ASP A 224 -5.64 11.22 -17.24
C ASP A 224 -5.95 10.25 -16.09
N LEU A 225 -5.09 9.26 -15.87
CA LEU A 225 -5.17 8.36 -14.70
C LEU A 225 -5.25 9.17 -13.40
N VAL A 226 -4.29 10.06 -13.17
CA VAL A 226 -4.19 10.88 -11.96
C VAL A 226 -5.43 11.76 -11.76
N ARG A 227 -5.91 12.41 -12.83
CA ARG A 227 -7.13 13.23 -12.78
C ARG A 227 -8.36 12.41 -12.37
N ARG A 228 -8.51 11.20 -12.94
CA ARG A 228 -9.63 10.31 -12.61
C ARG A 228 -9.54 9.77 -11.19
N ALA A 229 -8.35 9.38 -10.75
CA ALA A 229 -8.09 8.92 -9.39
C ALA A 229 -8.44 10.02 -8.37
N ALA A 230 -8.00 11.26 -8.61
CA ALA A 230 -8.34 12.40 -7.77
C ALA A 230 -9.83 12.76 -7.81
N ALA A 231 -10.51 12.59 -8.95
CA ALA A 231 -11.96 12.79 -9.03
C ALA A 231 -12.73 11.74 -8.22
N LEU A 232 -12.27 10.49 -8.22
CA LEU A 232 -12.86 9.39 -7.45
C LEU A 232 -12.79 9.70 -5.95
N LEU A 233 -11.60 9.98 -5.39
CA LEU A 233 -11.48 10.25 -3.96
C LEU A 233 -12.21 11.53 -3.53
N ARG A 234 -12.21 12.59 -4.36
CA ARG A 234 -12.96 13.82 -4.05
C ARG A 234 -14.48 13.62 -3.99
N ALA A 235 -15.00 12.59 -4.65
CA ALA A 235 -16.42 12.26 -4.59
C ALA A 235 -16.80 11.46 -3.34
N VAL A 236 -15.83 10.88 -2.61
CA VAL A 236 -16.09 10.06 -1.42
C VAL A 236 -16.82 10.86 -0.32
N PRO A 237 -16.35 12.01 0.17
CA PRO A 237 -17.05 12.76 1.23
C PRO A 237 -18.50 13.12 0.93
N GLU A 238 -18.87 13.17 -0.35
CA GLU A 238 -20.19 13.60 -0.83
C GLU A 238 -21.20 12.44 -0.88
N GLN A 239 -20.78 11.21 -0.55
CA GLN A 239 -21.71 10.09 -0.39
C GLN A 239 -22.51 10.27 0.91
N GLN A 240 -23.77 9.82 0.89
CA GLN A 240 -24.74 10.10 1.94
C GLN A 240 -24.24 9.67 3.34
N TRP A 241 -23.63 8.49 3.45
CA TRP A 241 -23.14 7.95 4.73
C TRP A 241 -21.95 8.73 5.30
N TYR A 242 -21.17 9.42 4.46
CA TYR A 242 -19.99 10.17 4.88
C TYR A 242 -20.27 11.65 5.13
N THR A 243 -21.32 12.19 4.50
CA THR A 243 -21.71 13.60 4.66
C THR A 243 -22.02 13.92 6.11
N ASP A 244 -22.71 13.04 6.81
CA ASP A 244 -23.13 13.23 8.20
C ASP A 244 -21.96 13.09 9.20
N THR A 245 -20.94 12.29 8.87
CA THR A 245 -19.75 12.08 9.71
C THR A 245 -18.61 13.05 9.41
N ARG A 246 -18.70 13.80 8.31
CA ARG A 246 -17.67 14.76 7.86
C ARG A 246 -17.28 15.81 8.92
N PRO A 247 -18.19 16.38 9.73
CA PRO A 247 -17.78 17.31 10.78
C PRO A 247 -16.81 16.70 11.80
N LEU A 248 -17.02 15.43 12.16
CA LEU A 248 -16.14 14.72 13.09
C LEU A 248 -14.79 14.38 12.44
N ALA A 249 -14.78 13.93 11.19
CA ALA A 249 -13.55 13.72 10.43
C ALA A 249 -12.73 15.03 10.30
N ARG A 250 -13.39 16.17 10.04
CA ARG A 250 -12.72 17.49 10.03
C ARG A 250 -12.18 17.90 11.39
N HIS A 251 -12.89 17.60 12.47
CA HIS A 251 -12.39 17.87 13.82
C HIS A 251 -11.10 17.09 14.13
N ILE A 252 -11.03 15.81 13.76
CA ILE A 252 -9.82 14.98 13.88
C ILE A 252 -8.69 15.57 13.02
N LEU A 253 -8.99 15.95 11.77
CA LEU A 253 -8.03 16.57 10.86
C LEU A 253 -7.43 17.86 11.44
N ASP A 254 -8.29 18.78 11.89
CA ASP A 254 -7.91 20.11 12.39
C ASP A 254 -7.12 20.02 13.71
N SER A 255 -7.44 19.04 14.55
CA SER A 255 -6.76 18.83 15.83
C SER A 255 -5.47 18.01 15.73
N GLY A 256 -5.34 17.17 14.70
CA GLY A 256 -4.25 16.20 14.58
C GLY A 256 -4.37 14.99 15.55
N ASP A 257 -5.46 14.92 16.31
CA ASP A 257 -5.65 13.93 17.37
C ASP A 257 -6.49 12.74 16.89
N LEU A 258 -5.91 11.54 16.88
CA LEU A 258 -6.61 10.31 16.48
C LEU A 258 -7.45 9.67 17.60
N ARG A 259 -7.43 10.19 18.83
CA ARG A 259 -8.27 9.64 19.93
C ARG A 259 -9.76 9.57 19.61
N PRO A 260 -10.36 10.50 18.83
CA PRO A 260 -11.77 10.41 18.44
C PRO A 260 -12.08 9.43 17.28
N VAL A 261 -11.08 8.70 16.74
CA VAL A 261 -11.31 7.73 15.65
C VAL A 261 -12.36 6.65 16.00
N PRO A 262 -12.40 6.07 17.21
CA PRO A 262 -13.46 5.13 17.57
C PRO A 262 -14.86 5.75 17.54
N GLU A 263 -14.99 7.04 17.89
CA GLU A 263 -16.27 7.78 17.78
C GLU A 263 -16.66 7.96 16.31
N LEU A 264 -15.68 8.25 15.43
CA LEU A 264 -15.91 8.33 13.99
C LEU A 264 -16.35 6.98 13.41
N LEU A 265 -15.70 5.88 13.79
CA LEU A 265 -16.09 4.53 13.38
C LEU A 265 -17.51 4.19 13.83
N GLY A 266 -17.85 4.53 15.08
CA GLY A 266 -19.21 4.38 15.61
C GLY A 266 -20.25 5.14 14.79
N ALA A 267 -20.00 6.42 14.51
CA ALA A 267 -20.89 7.26 13.70
C ALA A 267 -21.05 6.74 12.26
N LEU A 268 -19.97 6.27 11.64
CA LEU A 268 -20.00 5.65 10.30
C LEU A 268 -20.84 4.38 10.29
N THR A 269 -20.69 3.53 11.31
CA THR A 269 -21.45 2.29 11.45
C THR A 269 -22.94 2.57 11.66
N GLU A 270 -23.28 3.56 12.49
CA GLU A 270 -24.67 4.01 12.70
C GLU A 270 -25.28 4.61 11.42
N ALA A 271 -24.49 5.32 10.62
CA ALA A 271 -24.90 5.83 9.31
C ALA A 271 -25.07 4.71 8.26
N GLY A 272 -24.69 3.47 8.57
CA GLY A 272 -24.83 2.31 7.69
C GLY A 272 -23.67 2.12 6.72
N CYS A 273 -22.49 2.70 6.99
CA CYS A 273 -21.29 2.44 6.20
C CYS A 273 -20.85 0.97 6.39
N ASP A 274 -20.78 0.23 5.29
CA ASP A 274 -20.31 -1.15 5.22
C ASP A 274 -19.03 -1.33 4.41
N HIS A 275 -18.37 -0.22 4.03
CA HIS A 275 -17.18 -0.25 3.19
C HIS A 275 -15.98 -0.85 3.96
N PRO A 276 -15.48 -2.05 3.58
CA PRO A 276 -14.47 -2.78 4.36
C PRO A 276 -13.20 -1.96 4.61
N THR A 277 -12.63 -1.32 3.57
CA THR A 277 -11.44 -0.46 3.73
C THR A 277 -11.63 0.67 4.75
N VAL A 278 -12.84 1.22 4.87
CA VAL A 278 -13.13 2.30 5.83
C VAL A 278 -13.18 1.73 7.24
N LEU A 279 -13.87 0.60 7.41
CA LEU A 279 -14.02 -0.03 8.71
C LEU A 279 -12.67 -0.56 9.22
N ASP A 280 -11.89 -1.22 8.37
CA ASP A 280 -10.59 -1.79 8.73
C ASP A 280 -9.60 -0.69 9.13
N ALA A 281 -9.47 0.38 8.34
CA ALA A 281 -8.53 1.48 8.60
C ALA A 281 -8.81 2.26 9.91
N LEU A 282 -10.04 2.20 10.41
CA LEU A 282 -10.48 2.91 11.63
C LEU A 282 -10.68 1.97 12.83
N SER A 283 -10.54 0.66 12.63
CA SER A 283 -10.71 -0.35 13.69
C SER A 283 -9.44 -0.54 14.53
N GLU A 284 -9.60 -1.14 15.70
CA GLU A 284 -8.47 -1.53 16.54
C GLU A 284 -7.90 -2.89 16.09
N PRO A 285 -6.56 -3.09 16.12
CA PRO A 285 -5.53 -2.13 16.54
C PRO A 285 -5.30 -1.03 15.49
N LEU A 286 -5.36 0.23 15.92
CA LEU A 286 -5.30 1.38 15.01
C LEU A 286 -3.90 1.53 14.42
N VAL A 287 -3.79 1.47 13.10
CA VAL A 287 -2.56 1.84 12.37
C VAL A 287 -2.62 3.33 12.04
N PRO A 288 -1.74 4.18 12.62
CA PRO A 288 -1.83 5.64 12.47
C PRO A 288 -1.89 6.14 11.03
N ALA A 289 -1.07 5.58 10.13
CA ALA A 289 -1.02 6.00 8.74
C ALA A 289 -2.32 5.65 7.98
N GLU A 290 -2.89 4.46 8.24
CA GLU A 290 -4.16 4.02 7.66
C GLU A 290 -5.31 4.93 8.12
N ALA A 291 -5.36 5.20 9.43
CA ALA A 291 -6.33 6.11 10.01
C ALA A 291 -6.20 7.54 9.44
N CYS A 292 -4.96 8.03 9.25
CA CYS A 292 -4.74 9.39 8.75
C CYS A 292 -5.29 9.59 7.34
N TRP A 293 -4.94 8.71 6.39
CA TRP A 293 -5.41 8.89 5.01
C TRP A 293 -6.93 8.69 4.91
N MET A 294 -7.50 7.80 5.74
CA MET A 294 -8.95 7.59 5.78
C MET A 294 -9.66 8.84 6.29
N VAL A 295 -9.20 9.43 7.39
CA VAL A 295 -9.74 10.68 7.93
C VAL A 295 -9.61 11.83 6.92
N GLU A 296 -8.46 11.97 6.26
CA GLU A 296 -8.26 12.97 5.19
C GLU A 296 -9.28 12.78 4.06
N THR A 297 -9.48 11.54 3.62
CA THR A 297 -10.40 11.19 2.54
C THR A 297 -11.84 11.51 2.91
N LEU A 298 -12.27 11.15 4.13
CA LEU A 298 -13.63 11.42 4.62
C LEU A 298 -13.87 12.92 4.90
N ALA A 299 -12.84 13.66 5.32
CA ALA A 299 -12.91 15.11 5.50
C ALA A 299 -12.96 15.88 4.17
N GLY A 300 -12.46 15.27 3.08
CA GLY A 300 -12.23 15.90 1.79
C GLY A 300 -10.99 16.82 1.80
N ALA A 301 -9.98 16.43 2.56
CA ALA A 301 -8.71 17.15 2.69
C ALA A 301 -7.70 16.75 1.61
N GLU A 302 -6.64 17.54 1.47
CA GLU A 302 -5.50 17.15 0.65
C GLU A 302 -4.74 15.99 1.30
N PRO A 303 -4.30 14.99 0.51
CA PRO A 303 -3.43 13.92 1.00
C PRO A 303 -2.23 14.42 1.80
N GLY A 304 -1.92 13.74 2.91
CA GLY A 304 -0.74 14.01 3.74
C GLY A 304 -0.90 15.16 4.74
N THR A 305 -2.03 15.87 4.74
CA THR A 305 -2.31 16.97 5.67
C THR A 305 -2.23 16.52 7.13
N LEU A 306 -2.85 15.39 7.47
CA LEU A 306 -2.91 14.88 8.83
C LEU A 306 -1.59 14.21 9.23
N LEU A 307 -0.94 13.52 8.30
CA LEU A 307 0.36 12.91 8.56
C LEU A 307 1.41 13.97 8.93
N ARG A 308 1.45 15.11 8.22
CA ARG A 308 2.35 16.23 8.51
C ARG A 308 2.14 16.88 9.88
N HIS A 309 0.93 16.83 10.45
CA HIS A 309 0.69 17.30 11.82
C HIS A 309 1.30 16.38 12.90
N ARG A 310 1.70 15.16 12.54
CA ARG A 310 2.15 14.13 13.49
C ARG A 310 3.65 13.83 13.43
N LEU A 311 4.36 14.39 12.46
CA LEU A 311 5.82 14.30 12.31
C LEU A 311 6.50 15.41 13.10
#